data_AF-A0A7W7KRC5-F1
#
_entry.id   AF-A0A7W7KRC5-F1
#
_cell.length_a   1.000
_cell.length_b   1.000
_cell.length_c   1.000
_cell.angle_alpha   90.00
_cell.angle_beta   90.00
_cell.angle_gamma   90.00
#
_symmetry.space_group_name_H-M   'P 1'
#
loop_
_entity.id
_entity.type
_entity.pdbx_description
1 polymer ?
#
loop_
_entity_poly.entity_id
_entity_poly.type
_entity_poly.pdbx_seq_one_letter_code
_entity_poly.pdbx_strand_id
1 'polypeptide(L)'
;MPRPITDPIQLAVVDHYERLIGAHRRFSRSNDLNVFSEKEPGNKIKKAGAKFQNRSPKMCSTSPAAKEEPTNDYSEPVFLKLIRDNPFLLRTPGLYSGGLYLGSIISELTIPHRYKRPDFVYITVQANLIKFTLVEIERPSRQIFTKNGFHEKSGVTQVKSWQMMRTLDDLKHNLLRNCSDLFEKYPVMLFDSSGKISRHLRIEIDFLLVTGREEIDQEWKRRLVDSLYTEYGIKLLTHPMMINEIKIMANTDANCLGVKSDRLVSRTTVNPTPLQRYLSKITNVDGCGARAAGFDTFLAKHAGLWGGFSYLWPDEDARKPANRLGVFYRSKGRCEHPGCGQDLCLDGVDPYLHPVCWDFEGAENAENLTRVTNLAVLCRAHKEEWLNRSILYGQQHELSNILARKWSYDFRGDVIHNKFISSFGEGAAESCAKHLGYDGEPDVIEELAHALPAFHSIPWQAQIRLAKLTSECYKISGRDGKFIEKPVTCRATKADEFLYSSGLLSALYLGDGMYELMPTALSSKLVFRILSDMGDRAWGIFHSLFEVNLRHLRQTAEQVWADNNASTT
;
A
#
# COMPACT_ATOMS: atom_id res chain seq x y z
N MET A 1 -1.02 -8.53 -10.66
CA MET A 1 0.27 -7.84 -10.49
C MET A 1 0.41 -6.74 -11.52
N PRO A 2 0.97 -5.57 -11.18
CA PRO A 2 1.34 -4.58 -12.19
C PRO A 2 2.40 -5.17 -13.14
N ARG A 3 2.31 -4.81 -14.41
CA ARG A 3 3.14 -5.35 -15.50
C ARG A 3 3.74 -4.18 -16.30
N PRO A 4 4.82 -4.41 -17.06
CA PRO A 4 5.28 -3.45 -18.05
C PRO A 4 4.12 -3.13 -19.01
N ILE A 5 4.08 -1.90 -19.51
CA ILE A 5 3.10 -1.52 -20.53
C ILE A 5 3.47 -2.23 -21.83
N THR A 6 2.59 -3.12 -22.29
CA THR A 6 2.70 -3.78 -23.58
C THR A 6 1.61 -3.35 -24.56
N ASP A 7 0.56 -2.69 -24.08
CA ASP A 7 -0.56 -2.21 -24.90
C ASP A 7 -0.10 -1.00 -25.76
N PRO A 8 -0.20 -1.09 -27.10
CA PRO A 8 0.17 0.01 -28.01
C PRO A 8 -0.58 1.32 -27.76
N ILE A 9 -1.84 1.26 -27.31
CA ILE A 9 -2.64 2.45 -26.99
C ILE A 9 -2.07 3.12 -25.74
N GLN A 10 -1.78 2.34 -24.71
CA GLN A 10 -1.19 2.86 -23.48
C GLN A 10 0.21 3.45 -23.73
N LEU A 11 1.01 2.82 -24.59
CA LEU A 11 2.31 3.36 -25.03
C LEU A 11 2.14 4.70 -25.74
N ALA A 12 1.19 4.82 -26.68
CA ALA A 12 0.92 6.07 -27.38
C ALA A 12 0.50 7.21 -26.43
N VAL A 13 -0.27 6.89 -25.38
CA VAL A 13 -0.67 7.82 -24.32
C VAL A 13 0.54 8.26 -23.48
N VAL A 14 1.42 7.33 -23.11
CA VAL A 14 2.69 7.64 -22.42
C VAL A 14 3.57 8.55 -23.27
N ASP A 15 3.76 8.22 -24.55
CA ASP A 15 4.54 9.02 -25.50
C ASP A 15 3.93 10.42 -25.69
N HIS A 16 2.59 10.53 -25.65
CA HIS A 16 1.92 11.83 -25.66
C HIS A 16 2.24 12.62 -24.39
N TYR A 17 2.12 12.01 -23.20
CA TYR A 17 2.46 12.64 -21.92
C TYR A 17 3.92 13.12 -21.88
N GLU A 18 4.87 12.29 -22.32
CA GLU A 18 6.30 12.65 -22.40
C GLU A 18 6.55 13.81 -23.35
N ARG A 19 5.86 13.85 -24.50
CA ARG A 19 5.93 14.99 -25.42
C ARG A 19 5.44 16.28 -24.78
N LEU A 20 4.39 16.24 -23.94
CA LEU A 20 3.92 17.42 -23.22
C LEU A 20 4.97 17.92 -22.21
N ILE A 21 5.65 17.02 -21.48
CA ILE A 21 6.78 17.38 -20.61
C ILE A 21 7.90 18.02 -21.44
N GLY A 22 8.25 17.42 -22.58
CA GLY A 22 9.34 17.84 -23.46
C GLY A 22 9.06 19.14 -24.22
N ALA A 23 7.80 19.44 -24.57
CA ALA A 23 7.42 20.69 -25.23
C ALA A 23 7.77 21.91 -24.36
N HIS A 24 7.58 21.82 -23.04
CA HIS A 24 8.02 22.86 -22.10
C HIS A 24 9.55 23.08 -22.07
N ARG A 25 10.36 22.10 -22.50
CA ARG A 25 11.84 22.25 -22.59
C ARG A 25 12.23 23.26 -23.67
N ARG A 26 11.46 23.35 -24.76
CA ARG A 26 11.72 24.28 -25.87
C ARG A 26 11.29 25.71 -25.53
N PHE A 27 10.16 25.86 -24.83
CA PHE A 27 9.63 27.18 -24.44
C PHE A 27 10.38 27.82 -23.26
N SER A 28 10.97 27.06 -22.32
CA SER A 28 11.81 27.68 -21.28
C SER A 28 13.11 28.27 -21.86
N ARG A 29 13.69 27.64 -22.89
CA ARG A 29 14.92 28.16 -23.53
C ARG A 29 14.69 29.44 -24.33
N SER A 30 13.48 29.71 -24.83
CA SER A 30 13.19 30.93 -25.57
C SER A 30 13.02 32.17 -24.68
N ASN A 31 12.80 32.01 -23.37
CA ASN A 31 12.72 33.13 -22.43
C ASN A 31 14.04 33.49 -21.75
N ASP A 32 15.10 32.69 -21.93
CA ASP A 32 16.43 32.95 -21.36
C ASP A 32 17.36 33.72 -22.33
N LEU A 33 16.88 34.13 -23.50
CA LEU A 33 17.57 35.08 -24.39
C LEU A 33 17.10 36.51 -24.11
N ASN A 34 17.31 37.00 -22.89
CA ASN A 34 17.37 38.44 -22.66
C ASN A 34 18.79 38.92 -22.88
N VAL A 35 19.00 39.36 -24.11
CA VAL A 35 19.90 40.41 -24.58
C VAL A 35 20.45 41.27 -23.44
N PHE A 36 21.78 41.27 -23.31
CA PHE A 36 22.53 42.38 -22.72
C PHE A 36 22.13 43.67 -23.46
N SER A 37 21.24 44.46 -22.91
CA SER A 37 21.13 45.88 -23.25
C SER A 37 21.63 46.68 -22.07
N GLU A 38 22.71 47.41 -22.27
CA GLU A 38 23.28 48.37 -21.33
C GLU A 38 22.18 49.30 -20.79
N LYS A 39 22.14 49.46 -19.47
CA LYS A 39 21.23 50.37 -18.79
C LYS A 39 21.75 51.79 -18.94
N GLU A 40 21.17 52.57 -19.85
CA GLU A 40 21.19 54.03 -19.72
C GLU A 40 20.19 54.48 -18.63
N PRO A 41 20.58 55.40 -17.73
CA PRO A 41 19.69 55.94 -16.70
C PRO A 41 18.75 56.99 -17.29
N GLY A 42 17.64 56.53 -17.89
CA GLY A 42 16.61 57.40 -18.48
C GLY A 42 15.41 57.67 -17.56
N ASN A 43 15.20 58.95 -17.24
CA ASN A 43 14.14 59.56 -16.42
C ASN A 43 12.71 58.98 -16.66
N LYS A 44 12.06 58.51 -15.58
CA LYS A 44 10.77 57.78 -15.59
C LYS A 44 9.60 58.58 -16.18
N ILE A 45 9.68 59.91 -16.17
CA ILE A 45 8.60 60.80 -16.60
C ILE A 45 8.48 60.87 -18.14
N LYS A 46 9.60 60.81 -18.88
CA LYS A 46 9.58 60.79 -20.36
C LYS A 46 8.99 59.50 -20.94
N LYS A 47 9.13 58.36 -20.26
CA LYS A 47 8.56 57.06 -20.70
C LYS A 47 7.03 56.97 -20.53
N ALA A 48 6.46 57.72 -19.58
CA ALA A 48 5.01 57.79 -19.40
C ALA A 48 4.34 58.67 -20.48
N GLY A 49 4.99 59.79 -20.87
CA GLY A 49 4.50 60.68 -21.93
C GLY A 49 4.45 60.02 -23.32
N ALA A 50 5.47 59.23 -23.68
CA ALA A 50 5.51 58.55 -24.99
C ALA A 50 4.48 57.41 -25.13
N LYS A 51 4.10 56.75 -24.02
CA LYS A 51 3.04 55.71 -24.04
C LYS A 51 1.63 56.27 -24.18
N PHE A 52 1.42 57.54 -23.82
CA PHE A 52 0.13 58.20 -23.96
C PHE A 52 -0.09 58.77 -25.36
N GLN A 53 0.97 59.19 -26.05
CA GLN A 53 0.90 59.76 -27.41
C GLN A 53 0.75 58.71 -28.53
N ASN A 54 1.04 57.42 -28.27
CA ASN A 54 0.94 56.34 -29.26
C ASN A 54 -0.39 55.57 -29.24
N ARG A 55 -1.45 56.10 -28.61
CA ARG A 55 -2.80 55.52 -28.70
C ARG A 55 -3.55 56.09 -29.91
N SER A 56 -3.35 55.48 -31.07
CA SER A 56 -4.18 55.74 -32.26
C SER A 56 -5.57 55.10 -32.11
N PRO A 57 -6.65 55.69 -32.66
CA PRO A 57 -8.03 55.24 -32.46
C PRO A 57 -8.35 53.99 -33.29
N LYS A 58 -9.20 53.10 -32.72
CA LYS A 58 -9.74 51.91 -33.40
C LYS A 58 -10.45 52.28 -34.71
N MET A 59 -9.95 51.80 -35.84
CA MET A 59 -10.75 51.64 -37.06
C MET A 59 -11.08 50.17 -37.30
N CYS A 60 -12.34 49.95 -37.64
CA CYS A 60 -12.94 48.68 -38.01
C CYS A 60 -12.53 48.35 -39.45
N SER A 61 -11.92 47.18 -39.69
CA SER A 61 -11.76 46.62 -41.03
C SER A 61 -11.89 45.11 -40.98
N THR A 62 -12.87 44.61 -41.72
CA THR A 62 -13.20 43.22 -41.97
C THR A 62 -12.24 42.55 -42.97
N SER A 63 -12.05 41.23 -42.75
CA SER A 63 -11.50 40.17 -43.63
C SER A 63 -10.04 39.74 -43.33
N PRO A 64 -9.62 38.50 -43.66
CA PRO A 64 -10.33 37.22 -43.75
C PRO A 64 -9.64 36.09 -42.95
N ALA A 65 -10.36 34.97 -42.76
CA ALA A 65 -9.87 33.63 -42.37
C ALA A 65 -8.69 33.58 -41.39
N ALA A 66 -9.03 33.52 -40.09
CA ALA A 66 -8.09 33.06 -39.08
C ALA A 66 -7.54 31.68 -39.49
N LYS A 67 -6.24 31.64 -39.81
CA LYS A 67 -5.47 30.43 -39.55
C LYS A 67 -5.62 30.19 -38.05
N GLU A 68 -6.33 29.14 -37.69
CA GLU A 68 -6.30 28.60 -36.34
C GLU A 68 -4.84 28.25 -36.03
N GLU A 69 -4.13 29.18 -35.38
CA GLU A 69 -2.96 28.80 -34.60
C GLU A 69 -3.49 27.87 -33.50
N PRO A 70 -2.99 26.63 -33.39
CA PRO A 70 -3.37 25.77 -32.28
C PRO A 70 -2.88 26.46 -31.02
N THR A 71 -3.81 26.98 -30.22
CA THR A 71 -3.55 27.42 -28.86
C THR A 71 -3.10 26.20 -28.07
N ASN A 72 -1.79 25.95 -28.09
CA ASN A 72 -1.09 24.91 -27.36
C ASN A 72 -1.13 25.25 -25.86
N ASP A 73 -2.27 25.03 -25.23
CA ASP A 73 -2.46 25.33 -23.82
C ASP A 73 -1.89 24.19 -22.96
N TYR A 74 -0.56 24.20 -22.74
CA TYR A 74 0.14 23.25 -21.86
C TYR A 74 -0.05 23.61 -20.38
N SER A 75 -1.31 23.63 -19.93
CA SER A 75 -1.70 24.02 -18.57
C SER A 75 -1.83 22.79 -17.66
N GLU A 76 -1.69 23.00 -16.35
CA GLU A 76 -1.90 21.95 -15.31
C GLU A 76 -3.22 21.16 -15.50
N PRO A 77 -4.36 21.81 -15.83
CA PRO A 77 -5.60 21.10 -16.16
C PRO A 77 -5.48 20.06 -17.27
N VAL A 78 -4.58 20.25 -18.24
CA VAL A 78 -4.37 19.25 -19.33
C VAL A 78 -3.75 17.99 -18.78
N PHE A 79 -2.74 18.09 -17.91
CA PHE A 79 -2.13 16.93 -17.27
C PHE A 79 -3.11 16.19 -16.36
N LEU A 80 -3.87 16.94 -15.55
CA LEU A 80 -4.90 16.37 -14.67
C LEU A 80 -6.00 15.66 -15.47
N LYS A 81 -6.43 16.25 -16.59
CA LYS A 81 -7.40 15.61 -17.50
C LYS A 81 -6.82 14.33 -18.11
N LEU A 82 -5.59 14.37 -18.61
CA LEU A 82 -4.96 13.23 -19.26
C LEU A 82 -4.83 12.03 -18.30
N ILE A 83 -4.45 12.28 -17.04
CA ILE A 83 -4.39 11.25 -15.98
C ILE A 83 -5.79 10.75 -15.61
N ARG A 84 -6.78 11.62 -15.51
CA ARG A 84 -8.16 11.22 -15.22
C ARG A 84 -8.72 10.28 -16.29
N ASP A 85 -8.47 10.61 -17.55
CA ASP A 85 -8.92 9.84 -18.70
C ASP A 85 -8.09 8.54 -18.86
N ASN A 86 -6.85 8.53 -18.34
CA ASN A 86 -5.92 7.40 -18.41
C ASN A 86 -5.27 7.15 -17.03
N PRO A 87 -5.99 6.53 -16.07
CA PRO A 87 -5.57 6.48 -14.66
C PRO A 87 -4.25 5.74 -14.42
N PHE A 88 -3.86 4.84 -15.32
CA PHE A 88 -2.57 4.15 -15.28
C PHE A 88 -1.37 5.12 -15.39
N LEU A 89 -1.59 6.35 -15.88
CA LEU A 89 -0.57 7.40 -15.92
C LEU A 89 -0.23 7.97 -14.53
N LEU A 90 -1.03 7.70 -13.51
CA LEU A 90 -0.68 8.04 -12.14
C LEU A 90 -0.02 6.85 -11.45
N ARG A 91 1.25 7.03 -11.12
CA ARG A 91 1.96 6.07 -10.28
C ARG A 91 1.39 6.11 -8.85
N THR A 92 1.04 4.94 -8.30
CA THR A 92 0.54 4.80 -6.91
C THR A 92 1.57 4.05 -6.05
N PRO A 93 2.61 4.72 -5.55
CA PRO A 93 3.65 4.08 -4.74
C PRO A 93 3.14 3.71 -3.34
N GLY A 94 3.84 2.77 -2.70
CA GLY A 94 3.58 2.36 -1.32
C GLY A 94 2.19 1.80 -1.06
N LEU A 95 1.64 1.06 -2.02
CA LEU A 95 0.45 0.24 -1.80
C LEU A 95 0.79 -0.91 -0.84
N TYR A 96 -0.18 -1.29 -0.02
CA TYR A 96 -0.06 -2.49 0.80
C TYR A 96 -0.49 -3.73 0.02
N SER A 97 -0.53 -4.91 0.65
CA SER A 97 -0.76 -6.18 -0.04
C SER A 97 -2.11 -6.27 -0.76
N GLY A 98 -3.11 -5.49 -0.32
CA GLY A 98 -4.39 -5.37 -1.02
C GLY A 98 -4.35 -4.56 -2.33
N GLY A 99 -3.21 -3.95 -2.64
CA GLY A 99 -3.05 -3.08 -3.81
C GLY A 99 -3.93 -1.83 -3.72
N LEU A 100 -4.40 -1.37 -4.88
CA LEU A 100 -5.28 -0.22 -5.00
C LEU A 100 -6.73 -0.64 -4.67
N TYR A 101 -7.36 0.01 -3.70
CA TYR A 101 -8.71 -0.31 -3.27
C TYR A 101 -9.71 -0.12 -4.42
N LEU A 102 -10.46 -1.18 -4.73
CA LEU A 102 -11.36 -1.25 -5.89
C LEU A 102 -10.68 -0.92 -7.23
N GLY A 103 -9.35 -1.09 -7.31
CA GLY A 103 -8.56 -0.72 -8.47
C GLY A 103 -8.79 0.72 -8.92
N SER A 104 -9.03 1.66 -7.99
CA SER A 104 -9.52 3.00 -8.32
C SER A 104 -8.70 4.13 -7.70
N ILE A 105 -8.48 5.20 -8.47
CA ILE A 105 -8.07 6.52 -7.96
C ILE A 105 -9.30 7.44 -7.91
N ILE A 106 -9.29 8.44 -7.03
CA ILE A 106 -10.37 9.39 -6.84
C ILE A 106 -9.86 10.77 -7.24
N SER A 107 -10.54 11.45 -8.16
CA SER A 107 -10.20 12.80 -8.59
C SER A 107 -10.89 13.86 -7.74
N GLU A 108 -10.14 14.90 -7.36
CA GLU A 108 -10.62 16.12 -6.72
C GLU A 108 -11.45 15.88 -5.44
N LEU A 109 -11.04 14.91 -4.61
CA LEU A 109 -11.73 14.61 -3.35
C LEU A 109 -11.75 15.83 -2.43
N THR A 110 -12.93 16.17 -1.90
CA THR A 110 -13.06 17.33 -1.02
C THR A 110 -12.45 17.03 0.35
N ILE A 111 -11.66 17.97 0.86
CA ILE A 111 -11.14 17.99 2.24
C ILE A 111 -11.69 19.25 2.95
N PRO A 112 -11.67 19.32 4.30
CA PRO A 112 -12.30 20.41 5.06
C PRO A 112 -11.99 21.83 4.53
N HIS A 113 -13.00 22.71 4.54
CA HIS A 113 -13.15 23.98 3.80
C HIS A 113 -12.00 25.02 3.85
N ARG A 114 -10.91 24.78 4.57
CA ARG A 114 -9.77 25.71 4.68
C ARG A 114 -8.57 25.32 3.80
N TYR A 115 -8.61 24.18 3.13
CA TYR A 115 -7.45 23.61 2.45
C TYR A 115 -7.72 23.40 0.95
N LYS A 116 -6.66 23.56 0.14
CA LYS A 116 -6.71 23.25 -1.28
C LYS A 116 -6.95 21.75 -1.45
N ARG A 117 -7.87 21.39 -2.35
CA ARG A 117 -8.21 20.00 -2.64
C ARG A 117 -7.01 19.28 -3.27
N PRO A 118 -6.75 18.02 -2.90
CA PRO A 118 -5.82 17.19 -3.63
C PRO A 118 -6.34 16.95 -5.06
N ASP A 119 -5.42 16.88 -6.02
CA ASP A 119 -5.76 16.58 -7.41
C ASP A 119 -6.30 15.16 -7.54
N PHE A 120 -5.64 14.22 -6.85
CA PHE A 120 -6.07 12.84 -6.75
C PHE A 120 -5.91 12.30 -5.32
N VAL A 121 -6.69 11.28 -5.01
CA VAL A 121 -6.55 10.46 -3.81
C VAL A 121 -6.60 9.01 -4.24
N TYR A 122 -5.71 8.18 -3.70
CA TYR A 122 -5.84 6.74 -3.84
C TYR A 122 -5.87 6.07 -2.48
N ILE A 123 -6.54 4.93 -2.42
CA ILE A 123 -6.77 4.20 -1.17
C ILE A 123 -6.11 2.83 -1.31
N THR A 124 -5.42 2.40 -0.27
CA THR A 124 -5.04 1.00 -0.09
C THR A 124 -5.61 0.53 1.24
N VAL A 125 -6.15 -0.67 1.26
CA VAL A 125 -6.76 -1.25 2.46
C VAL A 125 -6.02 -2.51 2.87
N GLN A 126 -5.98 -2.72 4.17
CA GLN A 126 -5.36 -3.88 4.79
C GLN A 126 -6.08 -4.13 6.13
N ALA A 127 -7.07 -5.03 6.13
CA ALA A 127 -7.93 -5.35 7.27
C ALA A 127 -8.64 -4.15 7.90
N ASN A 128 -8.18 -3.72 9.07
CA ASN A 128 -8.75 -2.57 9.78
C ASN A 128 -7.99 -1.27 9.50
N LEU A 129 -6.97 -1.31 8.63
CA LEU A 129 -6.20 -0.17 8.18
C LEU A 129 -6.72 0.32 6.83
N ILE A 130 -7.16 1.58 6.80
CA ILE A 130 -7.43 2.31 5.57
C ILE A 130 -6.34 3.37 5.42
N LYS A 131 -5.55 3.29 4.35
CA LYS A 131 -4.59 4.33 4.03
C LYS A 131 -5.07 5.15 2.84
N PHE A 132 -5.21 6.44 3.07
CA PHE A 132 -5.41 7.43 2.02
C PHE A 132 -4.06 8.01 1.63
N THR A 133 -3.77 8.08 0.34
CA THR A 133 -2.65 8.88 -0.16
C THR A 133 -3.20 10.09 -0.90
N LEU A 134 -2.87 11.29 -0.42
CA LEU A 134 -3.24 12.54 -1.08
C LEU A 134 -2.16 12.90 -2.11
N VAL A 135 -2.58 13.21 -3.33
CA VAL A 135 -1.70 13.47 -4.46
C VAL A 135 -1.86 14.92 -4.93
N GLU A 136 -0.74 15.62 -5.03
CA GLU A 136 -0.63 16.91 -5.73
C GLU A 136 0.21 16.72 -6.99
N ILE A 137 -0.24 17.29 -8.11
CA ILE A 137 0.45 17.29 -9.39
C ILE A 137 0.62 18.73 -9.86
N GLU A 138 1.86 19.21 -9.88
CA GLU A 138 2.17 20.53 -10.42
C GLU A 138 2.55 20.47 -11.90
N ARG A 139 2.68 21.65 -12.53
CA ARG A 139 3.18 21.74 -13.91
C ARG A 139 4.64 21.25 -14.00
N PRO A 140 5.00 20.48 -15.05
CA PRO A 140 6.38 20.04 -15.25
C PRO A 140 7.39 21.18 -15.41
N SER A 141 6.93 22.37 -15.80
CA SER A 141 7.79 23.54 -16.02
C SER A 141 8.36 24.14 -14.73
N ARG A 142 7.88 23.75 -13.54
CA ARG A 142 8.39 24.26 -12.27
C ARG A 142 9.77 23.66 -11.98
N GLN A 143 10.73 24.53 -11.67
CA GLN A 143 12.01 24.10 -11.10
C GLN A 143 11.78 23.73 -9.62
N ILE A 144 12.29 22.57 -9.21
CA ILE A 144 12.08 22.05 -7.85
C ILE A 144 13.32 22.28 -7.00
N PHE A 145 14.50 22.09 -7.61
CA PHE A 145 15.75 22.09 -6.88
C PHE A 145 16.54 23.39 -7.10
N THR A 146 17.09 23.91 -6.01
CA THR A 146 18.12 24.96 -5.99
C THR A 146 19.35 24.41 -5.30
N LYS A 147 20.52 25.04 -5.49
CA LYS A 147 21.74 24.63 -4.78
C LYS A 147 21.60 24.63 -3.24
N ASN A 148 20.64 25.39 -2.72
CA ASN A 148 20.42 25.58 -1.28
C ASN A 148 19.23 24.77 -0.74
N GLY A 149 18.58 23.94 -1.55
CA GLY A 149 17.42 23.15 -1.14
C GLY A 149 16.26 23.22 -2.14
N PHE A 150 15.05 22.94 -1.66
CA PHE A 150 13.84 23.06 -2.48
C PHE A 150 13.52 24.52 -2.80
N HIS A 151 13.03 24.76 -4.01
CA HIS A 151 12.54 26.07 -4.41
C HIS A 151 11.29 26.42 -3.60
N GLU A 152 11.25 27.62 -2.98
CA GLU A 152 10.19 28.01 -2.03
C GLU A 152 8.77 27.97 -2.61
N LYS A 153 8.64 28.19 -3.92
CA LYS A 153 7.36 28.13 -4.67
C LYS A 153 6.99 26.74 -5.18
N SER A 154 7.71 25.70 -4.79
CA SER A 154 7.33 24.32 -5.13
C SER A 154 6.13 23.87 -4.30
N GLY A 155 5.39 22.89 -4.81
CA GLY A 155 4.23 22.29 -4.14
C GLY A 155 4.58 21.61 -2.82
N VAL A 156 5.88 21.49 -2.50
CA VAL A 156 6.39 20.99 -1.22
C VAL A 156 5.76 21.73 -0.04
N THR A 157 5.63 23.06 -0.11
CA THR A 157 5.03 23.85 0.97
C THR A 157 3.55 23.52 1.15
N GLN A 158 2.82 23.34 0.06
CA GLN A 158 1.41 22.94 0.09
C GLN A 158 1.25 21.55 0.71
N VAL A 159 2.04 20.57 0.27
CA VAL A 159 1.95 19.20 0.80
C VAL A 159 2.40 19.14 2.26
N LYS A 160 3.41 19.92 2.66
CA LYS A 160 3.79 20.08 4.08
C LYS A 160 2.63 20.63 4.92
N SER A 161 1.82 21.55 4.38
CA SER A 161 0.62 22.03 5.09
C SER A 161 -0.40 20.91 5.32
N TRP A 162 -0.54 19.97 4.38
CA TRP A 162 -1.37 18.78 4.57
C TRP A 162 -0.78 17.79 5.56
N GLN A 163 0.54 17.64 5.57
CA GLN A 163 1.25 16.79 6.53
C GLN A 163 0.96 17.19 7.97
N MET A 164 0.88 18.50 8.26
CA MET A 164 0.50 18.99 9.58
C MET A 164 -0.92 18.57 10.02
N MET A 165 -1.79 18.20 9.06
CA MET A 165 -3.16 17.79 9.34
C MET A 165 -3.34 16.28 9.55
N ARG A 166 -2.32 15.46 9.29
CA ARG A 166 -2.47 13.99 9.32
C ARG A 166 -2.96 13.45 10.68
N THR A 167 -2.72 14.20 11.75
CA THR A 167 -3.14 13.85 13.12
C THR A 167 -4.53 14.39 13.49
N LEU A 168 -5.14 15.25 12.67
CA LEU A 168 -6.46 15.81 12.93
C LEU A 168 -7.54 14.77 12.63
N ASP A 169 -8.32 14.42 13.64
CA ASP A 169 -9.43 13.48 13.50
C ASP A 169 -10.52 14.02 12.56
N ASP A 170 -10.69 15.34 12.48
CA ASP A 170 -11.61 15.98 11.53
C ASP A 170 -11.26 15.65 10.07
N LEU A 171 -9.98 15.64 9.70
CA LEU A 171 -9.55 15.30 8.34
C LEU A 171 -9.89 13.84 8.04
N LYS A 172 -9.53 12.92 8.95
CA LYS A 172 -9.83 11.49 8.82
C LYS A 172 -11.33 11.24 8.71
N HIS A 173 -12.12 11.93 9.53
CA HIS A 173 -13.58 11.82 9.55
C HIS A 173 -14.18 12.27 8.23
N ASN A 174 -13.73 13.42 7.70
CA ASN A 174 -14.18 13.92 6.40
C ASN A 174 -13.77 13.01 5.24
N LEU A 175 -12.53 12.50 5.22
CA LEU A 175 -12.08 11.56 4.18
C LEU A 175 -12.93 10.28 4.17
N LEU A 176 -13.20 9.70 5.33
CA LEU A 176 -14.07 8.53 5.43
C LEU A 176 -15.50 8.82 5.04
N ARG A 177 -16.06 9.96 5.50
CA ARG A 177 -17.44 10.34 5.20
C ARG A 177 -17.65 10.58 3.71
N ASN A 178 -16.72 11.26 3.05
CA ASN A 178 -16.79 11.53 1.61
C ASN A 178 -16.60 10.26 0.76
N CYS A 179 -16.09 9.20 1.36
CA CYS A 179 -15.88 7.90 0.73
C CYS A 179 -16.74 6.79 1.35
N SER A 180 -17.75 7.11 2.17
CA SER A 180 -18.50 6.11 2.95
C SER A 180 -19.14 5.04 2.06
N ASP A 181 -19.60 5.47 0.89
CA ASP A 181 -20.24 4.61 -0.11
C ASP A 181 -19.28 3.56 -0.67
N LEU A 182 -17.97 3.79 -0.67
CA LEU A 182 -16.97 2.77 -1.06
C LEU A 182 -16.78 1.69 0.00
N PHE A 183 -17.17 1.98 1.23
CA PHE A 183 -16.90 1.14 2.40
C PHE A 183 -18.15 0.48 2.96
N GLU A 184 -19.28 0.52 2.25
CA GLU A 184 -20.56 -0.07 2.69
C GLU A 184 -20.41 -1.56 3.08
N LYS A 185 -19.54 -2.28 2.37
CA LYS A 185 -19.24 -3.71 2.58
C LYS A 185 -17.89 -3.93 3.26
N TYR A 186 -17.29 -2.89 3.82
CA TYR A 186 -16.04 -3.01 4.54
C TYR A 186 -16.26 -3.89 5.79
N PRO A 187 -15.35 -4.84 6.09
CA PRO A 187 -15.57 -5.83 7.14
C PRO A 187 -15.59 -5.22 8.55
N VAL A 188 -15.06 -4.01 8.71
CA VAL A 188 -15.00 -3.27 9.98
C VAL A 188 -15.95 -2.08 9.93
N MET A 189 -16.69 -1.86 11.02
CA MET A 189 -17.51 -0.65 11.14
C MET A 189 -16.63 0.59 11.07
N LEU A 190 -16.96 1.53 10.17
CA LEU A 190 -16.21 2.77 10.03
C LEU A 190 -16.45 3.73 11.18
N PHE A 191 -17.72 3.83 11.60
CA PHE A 191 -18.16 4.73 12.66
C PHE A 191 -18.84 3.93 13.77
N ASP A 192 -18.66 4.37 15.01
CA ASP A 192 -19.39 3.85 16.17
C ASP A 192 -20.81 4.43 16.25
N SER A 193 -21.59 4.01 17.25
CA SER A 193 -22.96 4.48 17.47
C SER A 193 -23.06 5.98 17.78
N SER A 194 -21.95 6.63 18.15
CA SER A 194 -21.88 8.08 18.39
C SER A 194 -21.48 8.88 17.15
N GLY A 195 -21.22 8.21 16.02
CA GLY A 195 -20.76 8.83 14.78
C GLY A 195 -19.27 9.18 14.76
N LYS A 196 -18.50 8.74 15.76
CA LYS A 196 -17.03 8.86 15.77
C LYS A 196 -16.39 7.72 14.99
N ILE A 197 -15.17 7.93 14.52
CA ILE A 197 -14.39 6.85 13.88
C ILE A 197 -14.27 5.70 14.88
N SER A 198 -14.60 4.50 14.42
CA SER A 198 -14.53 3.28 15.21
C SER A 198 -13.13 3.10 15.80
N ARG A 199 -13.05 2.81 17.10
CA ARG A 199 -11.79 2.47 17.80
C ARG A 199 -11.05 1.27 17.20
N HIS A 200 -11.76 0.47 16.41
CA HIS A 200 -11.23 -0.71 15.74
C HIS A 200 -10.63 -0.38 14.37
N LEU A 201 -10.85 0.83 13.84
CA LEU A 201 -10.36 1.27 12.54
C LEU A 201 -9.12 2.17 12.70
N ARG A 202 -8.07 1.87 11.93
CA ARG A 202 -6.88 2.71 11.80
C ARG A 202 -6.90 3.42 10.46
N ILE A 203 -6.58 4.71 10.49
CA ILE A 203 -6.52 5.53 9.29
C ILE A 203 -5.13 6.13 9.18
N GLU A 204 -4.48 5.84 8.06
CA GLU A 204 -3.19 6.44 7.68
C GLU A 204 -3.39 7.43 6.54
N ILE A 205 -2.59 8.50 6.55
CA ILE A 205 -2.59 9.52 5.51
C ILE A 205 -1.16 9.71 5.03
N ASP A 206 -0.92 9.30 3.79
CA ASP A 206 0.34 9.47 3.05
C ASP A 206 0.22 10.62 2.05
N PHE A 207 1.36 11.09 1.55
CA PHE A 207 1.42 12.19 0.59
C PHE A 207 2.32 11.86 -0.59
N LEU A 208 1.85 12.17 -1.79
CA LEU A 208 2.60 12.10 -3.03
C LEU A 208 2.59 13.47 -3.70
N LEU A 209 3.77 13.96 -4.05
CA LEU A 209 3.96 15.16 -4.84
C LEU A 209 4.61 14.78 -6.18
N VAL A 210 3.92 15.10 -7.28
CA VAL A 210 4.46 14.98 -8.63
C VAL A 210 4.75 16.38 -9.15
N THR A 211 6.01 16.72 -9.38
CA THR A 211 6.37 18.07 -9.84
C THR A 211 7.69 18.08 -10.59
N GLY A 212 7.86 19.08 -11.44
CA GLY A 212 9.06 19.36 -12.19
C GLY A 212 9.53 18.31 -13.20
N ARG A 213 10.46 18.75 -14.02
CA ARG A 213 10.97 18.04 -15.22
C ARG A 213 12.40 17.57 -15.08
N GLU A 214 12.99 17.77 -13.91
CA GLU A 214 14.41 17.55 -13.66
C GLU A 214 14.64 16.06 -13.36
N GLU A 215 15.72 15.50 -13.91
CA GLU A 215 16.23 14.20 -13.47
C GLU A 215 16.94 14.34 -12.12
N ILE A 216 16.87 13.29 -11.30
CA ILE A 216 17.56 13.20 -10.00
C ILE A 216 18.89 12.46 -10.17
N ASP A 217 19.71 13.02 -11.05
CA ASP A 217 21.03 12.51 -11.42
C ASP A 217 22.10 12.79 -10.35
N GLN A 218 21.97 13.92 -9.64
CA GLN A 218 22.94 14.40 -8.66
C GLN A 218 22.63 13.95 -7.24
N GLU A 219 23.67 13.56 -6.50
CA GLU A 219 23.59 13.05 -5.13
C GLU A 219 22.91 14.02 -4.15
N TRP A 220 23.19 15.32 -4.23
CA TRP A 220 22.56 16.31 -3.36
C TRP A 220 21.05 16.43 -3.59
N LYS A 221 20.57 16.25 -4.83
CA LYS A 221 19.13 16.20 -5.13
C LYS A 221 18.50 14.95 -4.51
N ARG A 222 19.17 13.80 -4.62
CA ARG A 222 18.73 12.54 -3.99
C ARG A 222 18.59 12.71 -2.47
N ARG A 223 19.58 13.31 -1.81
CA ARG A 223 19.52 13.60 -0.37
C ARG A 223 18.34 14.50 0.01
N LEU A 224 18.02 15.52 -0.80
CA LEU A 224 16.85 16.36 -0.55
C LEU A 224 15.54 15.56 -0.68
N VAL A 225 15.43 14.69 -1.68
CA VAL A 225 14.26 13.80 -1.84
C VAL A 225 14.16 12.79 -0.71
N ASP A 226 15.26 12.15 -0.33
CA ASP A 226 15.34 11.20 0.77
C ASP A 226 14.96 11.86 2.09
N SER A 227 15.45 13.08 2.35
CA SER A 227 15.07 13.93 3.51
C SER A 227 13.57 14.21 3.52
N LEU A 228 12.99 14.58 2.37
CA LEU A 228 11.56 14.87 2.27
C LEU A 228 10.68 13.66 2.66
N TYR A 229 11.10 12.45 2.28
CA TYR A 229 10.44 11.23 2.70
C TYR A 229 10.71 10.86 4.16
N THR A 230 11.98 10.84 4.58
CA THR A 230 12.37 10.36 5.91
C THR A 230 11.96 11.30 7.04
N GLU A 231 11.93 12.61 6.81
CA GLU A 231 11.55 13.61 7.81
C GLU A 231 10.05 13.93 7.78
N TYR A 232 9.44 14.00 6.58
CA TYR A 232 8.05 14.48 6.42
C TYR A 232 7.07 13.40 5.94
N GLY A 233 7.55 12.23 5.50
CA GLY A 233 6.70 11.19 4.92
C GLY A 233 6.14 11.55 3.54
N ILE A 234 6.73 12.54 2.86
CA ILE A 234 6.27 13.00 1.55
C ILE A 234 7.07 12.31 0.46
N LYS A 235 6.40 11.53 -0.40
CA LYS A 235 7.01 10.92 -1.58
C LYS A 235 7.05 11.96 -2.69
N LEU A 236 8.21 12.21 -3.27
CA LEU A 236 8.40 13.13 -4.40
C LEU A 236 8.75 12.34 -5.64
N LEU A 237 7.98 12.52 -6.71
CA LEU A 237 8.32 12.05 -8.05
C LEU A 237 8.46 13.25 -8.96
N THR A 238 9.49 13.27 -9.80
CA THR A 238 9.46 14.17 -10.97
C THR A 238 8.64 13.55 -12.08
N HIS A 239 8.10 14.37 -13.01
CA HIS A 239 7.31 13.80 -14.12
C HIS A 239 8.09 12.74 -14.92
N PRO A 240 9.39 12.93 -15.23
CA PRO A 240 10.20 11.88 -15.84
C PRO A 240 10.32 10.61 -15.00
N MET A 241 10.56 10.73 -13.68
CA MET A 241 10.61 9.58 -12.78
C MET A 241 9.31 8.78 -12.80
N MET A 242 8.16 9.48 -12.66
CA MET A 242 6.85 8.86 -12.66
C MET A 242 6.63 8.03 -13.94
N ILE A 243 6.97 8.59 -15.10
CA ILE A 243 6.80 7.88 -16.38
C ILE A 243 7.76 6.70 -16.52
N ASN A 244 9.03 6.86 -16.12
CA ASN A 244 9.98 5.75 -16.12
C ASN A 244 9.49 4.60 -15.23
N GLU A 245 8.93 4.90 -14.07
CA GLU A 245 8.34 3.90 -13.19
C GLU A 245 7.11 3.23 -13.82
N ILE A 246 6.23 3.99 -14.49
CA ILE A 246 5.04 3.45 -15.16
C ILE A 246 5.44 2.50 -16.29
N LYS A 247 6.49 2.81 -17.05
CA LYS A 247 7.02 1.93 -18.11
C LYS A 247 7.46 0.56 -17.56
N ILE A 248 7.97 0.54 -16.33
CA ILE A 248 8.42 -0.69 -15.65
C ILE A 248 7.24 -1.40 -14.98
N MET A 249 6.35 -0.66 -14.32
CA MET A 249 5.31 -1.19 -13.44
C MET A 249 4.05 -0.31 -13.50
N ALA A 250 3.24 -0.49 -14.54
CA ALA A 250 1.99 0.24 -14.69
C ALA A 250 0.84 -0.42 -13.93
N ASN A 251 -0.05 0.41 -13.39
CA ASN A 251 -1.37 0.00 -12.94
C ASN A 251 -2.34 0.00 -14.13
N THR A 252 -2.13 -0.90 -15.09
CA THR A 252 -2.86 -0.93 -16.37
C THR A 252 -4.38 -1.01 -16.21
N ASP A 253 -4.84 -1.47 -15.05
CA ASP A 253 -6.23 -1.79 -14.77
C ASP A 253 -6.92 -0.74 -13.86
N ALA A 254 -6.28 0.41 -13.62
CA ALA A 254 -6.81 1.42 -12.72
C ALA A 254 -8.01 2.17 -13.32
N ASN A 255 -9.06 2.34 -12.50
CA ASN A 255 -10.23 3.18 -12.77
C ASN A 255 -10.06 4.57 -12.13
N CYS A 256 -10.80 5.56 -12.61
CA CYS A 256 -10.92 6.86 -11.96
C CYS A 256 -12.36 7.14 -11.54
N LEU A 257 -12.52 7.48 -10.27
CA LEU A 257 -13.73 7.97 -9.66
C LEU A 257 -13.66 9.50 -9.58
N GLY A 258 -14.80 10.18 -9.60
CA GLY A 258 -14.91 11.59 -9.29
C GLY A 258 -16.01 11.84 -8.27
N VAL A 259 -15.97 13.01 -7.63
CA VAL A 259 -17.01 13.43 -6.69
C VAL A 259 -18.05 14.29 -7.42
N LYS A 260 -19.34 13.96 -7.30
CA LYS A 260 -20.46 14.79 -7.79
C LYS A 260 -21.53 14.87 -6.70
N SER A 261 -21.84 16.08 -6.25
CA SER A 261 -22.92 16.33 -5.27
C SER A 261 -22.87 15.36 -4.08
N ASP A 262 -21.68 15.20 -3.51
CA ASP A 262 -21.38 14.33 -2.36
C ASP A 262 -21.45 12.82 -2.59
N ARG A 263 -21.54 12.37 -3.85
CA ARG A 263 -21.41 10.96 -4.23
C ARG A 263 -20.22 10.70 -5.11
N LEU A 264 -19.66 9.50 -5.02
CA LEU A 264 -18.62 9.03 -5.92
C LEU A 264 -19.25 8.46 -7.20
N VAL A 265 -18.75 8.91 -8.34
CA VAL A 265 -19.21 8.52 -9.66
C VAL A 265 -18.03 8.00 -10.47
N SER A 266 -18.19 6.84 -11.11
CA SER A 266 -17.17 6.33 -12.03
C SER A 266 -17.02 7.27 -13.22
N ARG A 267 -15.77 7.68 -13.51
CA ARG A 267 -15.42 8.48 -14.70
C ARG A 267 -14.79 7.63 -15.80
N THR A 268 -14.02 6.62 -15.42
CA THR A 268 -13.45 5.64 -16.34
C THR A 268 -13.68 4.22 -15.80
N THR A 269 -13.91 3.28 -16.72
CA THR A 269 -14.13 1.86 -16.38
C THR A 269 -13.25 1.03 -17.30
N VAL A 270 -11.99 0.85 -16.92
CA VAL A 270 -10.99 0.09 -17.70
C VAL A 270 -10.98 -1.38 -17.25
N ASN A 271 -11.08 -1.64 -15.94
CA ASN A 271 -11.30 -2.97 -15.38
C ASN A 271 -12.67 -3.03 -14.67
N PRO A 272 -13.73 -3.42 -15.39
CA PRO A 272 -15.08 -3.48 -14.84
C PRO A 272 -15.25 -4.56 -13.77
N THR A 273 -14.41 -5.58 -13.69
CA THR A 273 -14.78 -6.82 -13.00
C THR A 273 -14.95 -6.66 -11.48
N PRO A 274 -14.04 -6.02 -10.72
CA PRO A 274 -14.27 -5.75 -9.30
C PRO A 274 -15.22 -4.57 -9.08
N LEU A 275 -15.07 -3.49 -9.86
CA LEU A 275 -15.82 -2.24 -9.69
C LEU A 275 -17.28 -2.36 -10.13
N GLN A 276 -17.60 -2.99 -11.27
CA GLN A 276 -18.99 -3.26 -11.68
C GLN A 276 -19.64 -4.34 -10.82
N ARG A 277 -18.95 -5.40 -10.37
CA ARG A 277 -19.53 -6.35 -9.38
C ARG A 277 -19.91 -5.65 -8.07
N TYR A 278 -19.21 -4.57 -7.73
CA TYR A 278 -19.50 -3.76 -6.55
C TYR A 278 -20.62 -2.74 -6.83
N LEU A 279 -20.48 -1.90 -7.87
CA LEU A 279 -21.46 -0.87 -8.25
C LEU A 279 -22.83 -1.44 -8.64
N SER A 280 -22.89 -2.60 -9.30
CA SER A 280 -24.16 -3.29 -9.62
C SER A 280 -24.92 -3.79 -8.39
N LYS A 281 -24.26 -3.87 -7.23
CA LYS A 281 -24.88 -4.23 -5.95
C LYS A 281 -25.21 -3.00 -5.08
N ILE A 282 -24.77 -1.80 -5.46
CA ILE A 282 -25.08 -0.54 -4.77
C ILE A 282 -26.46 0.00 -5.23
N THR A 283 -27.01 -0.51 -6.34
CA THR A 283 -28.34 -0.08 -6.85
C THR A 283 -29.54 -0.70 -6.13
N ASN A 284 -29.36 -1.58 -5.14
CA ASN A 284 -30.44 -2.09 -4.29
C ASN A 284 -29.94 -2.17 -2.85
N VAL A 285 -30.18 -1.10 -2.08
CA VAL A 285 -29.92 -1.10 -0.63
C VAL A 285 -31.18 -0.60 0.08
N ASP A 286 -32.17 -1.49 0.14
CA ASP A 286 -33.12 -1.52 1.24
C ASP A 286 -32.73 -2.71 2.13
N GLY A 287 -32.48 -2.44 3.42
CA GLY A 287 -32.50 -3.48 4.45
C GLY A 287 -31.16 -3.76 5.12
N CYS A 288 -31.06 -3.32 6.37
CA CYS A 288 -30.13 -3.83 7.36
C CYS A 288 -30.10 -5.38 7.41
N GLY A 289 -28.93 -5.92 7.74
CA GLY A 289 -28.87 -7.18 8.49
C GLY A 289 -28.43 -8.42 7.72
N ALA A 290 -27.24 -8.39 7.12
CA ALA A 290 -26.31 -9.52 7.10
C ALA A 290 -24.99 -9.05 6.48
N ARG A 291 -23.93 -8.95 7.27
CA ARG A 291 -22.57 -8.79 6.74
C ARG A 291 -22.27 -10.06 5.95
N ALA A 292 -22.13 -9.96 4.63
CA ALA A 292 -21.93 -11.12 3.78
C ALA A 292 -20.58 -11.79 4.10
N ALA A 293 -20.61 -12.80 4.96
CA ALA A 293 -19.54 -13.75 5.13
C ALA A 293 -19.50 -14.61 3.86
N GLY A 294 -18.43 -14.54 3.08
CA GLY A 294 -18.24 -15.50 1.99
C GLY A 294 -17.17 -15.14 0.97
N PHE A 295 -16.93 -13.86 0.69
CA PHE A 295 -15.90 -13.48 -0.27
C PHE A 295 -15.23 -12.19 0.17
N ASP A 296 -13.94 -12.26 0.48
CA ASP A 296 -13.10 -11.08 0.60
C ASP A 296 -12.71 -10.59 -0.80
N THR A 297 -13.69 -10.06 -1.54
CA THR A 297 -13.46 -9.45 -2.87
C THR A 297 -12.48 -8.28 -2.85
N PHE A 298 -11.96 -7.91 -1.68
CA PHE A 298 -11.24 -6.67 -1.41
C PHE A 298 -9.84 -6.90 -0.85
N LEU A 299 -9.43 -8.15 -0.68
CA LEU A 299 -8.19 -8.53 0.01
C LEU A 299 -8.07 -7.92 1.42
N ALA A 300 -9.18 -7.46 2.01
CA ALA A 300 -9.22 -6.81 3.30
C ALA A 300 -8.91 -7.81 4.42
N LYS A 301 -9.36 -9.06 4.33
CA LYS A 301 -8.99 -10.16 5.23
C LYS A 301 -7.52 -10.59 5.06
N HIS A 302 -6.91 -10.46 3.88
CA HIS A 302 -5.59 -11.06 3.56
C HIS A 302 -4.37 -10.34 4.14
N ALA A 303 -4.58 -9.37 5.01
CA ALA A 303 -3.52 -8.42 5.27
C ALA A 303 -3.56 -8.04 6.74
N GLY A 304 -2.67 -8.63 7.54
CA GLY A 304 -2.03 -7.98 8.70
C GLY A 304 -2.89 -7.03 9.50
N LEU A 305 -3.80 -7.64 10.21
CA LEU A 305 -4.49 -7.16 11.38
C LEU A 305 -3.55 -6.34 12.28
N TRP A 306 -3.66 -5.02 12.25
CA TRP A 306 -2.94 -4.20 13.22
C TRP A 306 -3.52 -2.80 13.43
N GLY A 307 -3.70 -2.44 14.70
CA GLY A 307 -3.96 -1.07 15.16
C GLY A 307 -5.04 -0.97 16.22
N GLY A 308 -4.77 -1.47 17.43
CA GLY A 308 -5.64 -1.31 18.61
C GLY A 308 -5.01 -1.80 19.91
N PHE A 309 -4.04 -2.71 19.84
CA PHE A 309 -3.41 -3.32 21.00
C PHE A 309 -1.89 -3.13 20.96
N SER A 310 -1.45 -1.87 21.07
CA SER A 310 -0.03 -1.48 21.00
C SER A 310 0.87 -2.22 22.00
N TYR A 311 0.33 -2.68 23.11
CA TYR A 311 1.08 -3.42 24.12
C TYR A 311 1.47 -4.85 23.71
N LEU A 312 0.89 -5.42 22.65
CA LEU A 312 1.26 -6.77 22.22
C LEU A 312 2.47 -6.78 21.27
N TRP A 313 3.00 -5.62 20.83
CA TRP A 313 4.04 -5.59 19.81
C TRP A 313 4.98 -4.40 19.88
N PRO A 314 6.27 -4.59 19.54
CA PRO A 314 7.21 -3.50 19.34
C PRO A 314 6.80 -2.54 18.20
N ASP A 315 7.23 -1.28 18.29
CA ASP A 315 6.97 -0.29 17.23
C ASP A 315 7.59 -0.69 15.88
N GLU A 316 8.72 -1.38 15.94
CA GLU A 316 9.58 -1.77 14.83
C GLU A 316 9.27 -3.16 14.24
N ASP A 317 8.09 -3.73 14.48
CA ASP A 317 7.76 -5.05 13.94
C ASP A 317 7.42 -4.99 12.44
N ALA A 318 8.06 -5.81 11.61
CA ALA A 318 7.87 -5.90 10.17
C ALA A 318 6.64 -6.71 9.75
N ARG A 319 5.86 -7.25 10.68
CA ARG A 319 4.50 -7.71 10.39
C ARG A 319 3.56 -6.51 10.19
N LYS A 320 3.94 -5.30 10.65
CA LYS A 320 3.24 -4.05 10.28
C LYS A 320 3.52 -3.71 8.81
N PRO A 321 2.50 -3.35 8.01
CA PRO A 321 2.64 -3.20 6.55
C PRO A 321 3.64 -2.12 6.15
N ALA A 322 3.56 -0.95 6.80
CA ALA A 322 4.47 0.15 6.56
C ALA A 322 5.93 -0.21 6.88
N ASN A 323 6.14 -0.92 7.99
CA ASN A 323 7.46 -1.39 8.43
C ASN A 323 8.04 -2.43 7.47
N ARG A 324 7.21 -3.40 7.05
CA ARG A 324 7.58 -4.42 6.08
C ARG A 324 8.02 -3.79 4.75
N LEU A 325 7.19 -2.91 4.22
CA LEU A 325 7.48 -2.18 2.99
C LEU A 325 8.77 -1.36 3.12
N GLY A 326 8.99 -0.79 4.31
CA GLY A 326 10.22 -0.15 4.71
C GLY A 326 11.47 -1.01 4.60
N VAL A 327 11.41 -2.28 5.01
CA VAL A 327 12.51 -3.25 4.83
C VAL A 327 12.84 -3.42 3.34
N PHE A 328 11.84 -3.46 2.46
CA PHE A 328 12.06 -3.54 1.01
C PHE A 328 12.59 -2.23 0.41
N TYR A 329 12.20 -1.07 0.94
CA TYR A 329 12.81 0.20 0.55
C TYR A 329 14.29 0.29 0.93
N ARG A 330 14.66 -0.22 2.11
CA ARG A 330 16.04 -0.26 2.58
C ARG A 330 16.94 -1.07 1.65
N SER A 331 16.45 -2.18 1.11
CA SER A 331 17.23 -3.06 0.24
C SER A 331 17.52 -2.45 -1.14
N LYS A 332 16.77 -1.41 -1.53
CA LYS A 332 16.91 -0.72 -2.82
C LYS A 332 16.87 -1.70 -4.01
N GLY A 333 15.98 -2.69 -3.95
CA GLY A 333 15.83 -3.67 -5.02
C GLY A 333 16.91 -4.75 -5.10
N ARG A 334 17.80 -4.85 -4.11
CA ARG A 334 18.95 -5.77 -4.16
C ARG A 334 18.99 -6.72 -2.98
N CYS A 335 19.68 -7.85 -3.18
CA CYS A 335 20.05 -8.74 -2.08
C CYS A 335 20.94 -7.97 -1.08
N GLU A 336 20.57 -8.00 0.20
CA GLU A 336 21.30 -7.34 1.27
C GLU A 336 22.51 -8.15 1.76
N HIS A 337 22.68 -9.39 1.29
CA HIS A 337 23.87 -10.18 1.59
C HIS A 337 25.16 -9.47 1.12
N PRO A 338 26.20 -9.34 1.96
CA PRO A 338 27.44 -8.67 1.57
C PRO A 338 28.05 -9.30 0.32
N GLY A 339 28.48 -8.46 -0.61
CA GLY A 339 29.14 -8.88 -1.86
C GLY A 339 28.22 -9.48 -2.94
N CYS A 340 26.94 -9.74 -2.68
CA CYS A 340 26.05 -10.38 -3.65
C CYS A 340 25.68 -9.47 -4.83
N GLY A 341 25.10 -8.30 -4.55
CA GLY A 341 24.69 -7.33 -5.57
C GLY A 341 23.53 -7.76 -6.49
N GLN A 342 22.96 -8.96 -6.32
CA GLN A 342 21.86 -9.49 -7.13
C GLN A 342 20.67 -8.52 -7.15
N ASP A 343 20.22 -8.17 -8.35
CA ASP A 343 18.99 -7.40 -8.54
C ASP A 343 17.78 -8.33 -8.38
N LEU A 344 16.96 -8.03 -7.38
CA LEU A 344 15.75 -8.77 -7.02
C LEU A 344 14.52 -8.27 -7.81
N CYS A 345 14.67 -7.20 -8.59
CA CYS A 345 13.61 -6.70 -9.46
C CYS A 345 13.50 -7.51 -10.75
N LEU A 346 14.52 -8.30 -11.10
CA LEU A 346 14.55 -9.15 -12.29
C LEU A 346 13.51 -10.26 -12.20
N ASP A 347 12.95 -10.65 -13.35
CA ASP A 347 12.01 -11.76 -13.41
C ASP A 347 12.71 -13.10 -13.18
N GLY A 348 12.02 -14.01 -12.49
CA GLY A 348 12.58 -15.30 -12.06
C GLY A 348 13.47 -15.24 -10.82
N VAL A 349 13.65 -14.06 -10.19
CA VAL A 349 14.39 -13.92 -8.93
C VAL A 349 13.40 -13.60 -7.81
N ASP A 350 13.13 -14.60 -6.96
CA ASP A 350 12.24 -14.43 -5.82
C ASP A 350 12.94 -13.73 -4.65
N PRO A 351 12.41 -12.60 -4.14
CA PRO A 351 12.90 -11.98 -2.92
C PRO A 351 12.41 -12.76 -1.69
N TYR A 352 13.31 -13.00 -0.74
CA TYR A 352 12.98 -13.60 0.56
C TYR A 352 13.21 -12.60 1.69
N LEU A 353 12.29 -12.56 2.63
CA LEU A 353 12.43 -11.84 3.89
C LEU A 353 12.88 -12.84 4.96
N HIS A 354 14.11 -12.71 5.46
CA HIS A 354 14.71 -13.70 6.35
C HIS A 354 15.16 -13.07 7.67
N PRO A 355 14.83 -13.66 8.83
CA PRO A 355 15.38 -13.25 10.11
C PRO A 355 16.90 -13.40 10.15
N VAL A 356 17.53 -12.35 10.65
CA VAL A 356 18.96 -12.22 10.92
C VAL A 356 19.03 -11.91 12.41
N CYS A 357 19.22 -12.93 13.24
CA CYS A 357 19.18 -12.77 14.69
C CYS A 357 20.55 -13.02 15.34
N TRP A 358 20.74 -12.40 16.51
CA TRP A 358 22.02 -12.11 17.16
C TRP A 358 22.06 -12.64 18.60
N ASP A 359 20.89 -12.92 19.17
CA ASP A 359 20.76 -13.33 20.56
C ASP A 359 19.40 -14.01 20.79
N PHE A 360 19.45 -15.27 21.19
CA PHE A 360 18.27 -16.05 21.56
C PHE A 360 18.46 -16.64 22.96
N GLU A 361 18.57 -15.78 23.96
CA GLU A 361 18.39 -16.20 25.34
C GLU A 361 16.91 -16.52 25.57
N GLY A 362 16.51 -17.77 25.31
CA GLY A 362 15.17 -18.28 25.60
C GLY A 362 14.09 -18.01 24.55
N ALA A 363 12.95 -18.72 24.70
CA ALA A 363 11.81 -18.64 23.78
C ALA A 363 11.10 -17.28 23.82
N GLU A 364 11.25 -16.51 24.91
CA GLU A 364 10.73 -15.16 25.05
C GLU A 364 11.29 -14.16 24.01
N ASN A 365 12.47 -14.42 23.44
CA ASN A 365 13.11 -13.52 22.46
C ASN A 365 12.66 -13.76 21.01
N ALA A 366 11.75 -14.70 20.75
CA ALA A 366 11.22 -14.98 19.41
C ALA A 366 10.51 -13.80 18.75
N GLU A 367 9.98 -12.87 19.54
CA GLU A 367 9.36 -11.64 19.05
C GLU A 367 10.37 -10.69 18.37
N ASN A 368 11.66 -10.86 18.64
CA ASN A 368 12.72 -10.07 17.99
C ASN A 368 12.97 -10.51 16.53
N LEU A 369 12.59 -11.72 16.14
CA LEU A 369 12.81 -12.24 14.78
C LEU A 369 12.04 -11.50 13.71
N THR A 370 10.97 -10.82 14.10
CA THR A 370 10.12 -10.06 13.19
C THR A 370 10.40 -8.56 13.24
N ARG A 371 11.38 -8.10 14.03
CA ARG A 371 11.80 -6.69 14.01
C ARG A 371 12.45 -6.35 12.68
N VAL A 372 12.16 -5.16 12.16
CA VAL A 372 12.71 -4.66 10.89
C VAL A 372 14.24 -4.62 10.87
N THR A 373 14.85 -4.36 12.04
CA THR A 373 16.30 -4.35 12.24
C THR A 373 16.93 -5.73 12.25
N ASN A 374 16.10 -6.78 12.29
CA ASN A 374 16.51 -8.17 12.36
C ASN A 374 16.03 -8.96 11.14
N LEU A 375 15.63 -8.29 10.06
CA LEU A 375 15.14 -8.94 8.85
C LEU A 375 15.94 -8.44 7.67
N ALA A 376 16.49 -9.34 6.86
CA ALA A 376 17.17 -9.03 5.61
C ALA A 376 16.34 -9.46 4.41
N VAL A 377 16.48 -8.72 3.30
CA VAL A 377 15.96 -9.08 1.99
C VAL A 377 17.06 -9.82 1.21
N LEU A 378 16.83 -11.09 0.90
CA LEU A 378 17.82 -11.98 0.31
C LEU A 378 17.32 -12.60 -1.01
N CYS A 379 18.25 -13.02 -1.88
CA CYS A 379 17.94 -13.93 -2.98
C CYS A 379 17.89 -15.40 -2.48
N ARG A 380 17.38 -16.31 -3.31
CA ARG A 380 17.23 -17.74 -2.96
C ARG A 380 18.52 -18.37 -2.43
N ALA A 381 19.63 -18.19 -3.16
CA ALA A 381 20.92 -18.80 -2.81
C ALA A 381 21.38 -18.40 -1.40
N HIS A 382 21.31 -17.11 -1.06
CA HIS A 382 21.75 -16.63 0.26
C HIS A 382 20.75 -16.95 1.37
N LYS A 383 19.44 -17.05 1.04
CA LYS A 383 18.45 -17.57 1.98
C LYS A 383 18.78 -19.01 2.37
N GLU A 384 19.11 -19.86 1.40
CA GLU A 384 19.51 -21.26 1.65
C GLU A 384 20.85 -21.37 2.39
N GLU A 385 21.82 -20.53 2.05
CA GLU A 385 23.09 -20.46 2.78
C GLU A 385 22.89 -20.15 4.26
N TRP A 386 22.03 -19.17 4.57
CA TRP A 386 21.83 -18.70 5.94
C TRP A 386 20.96 -19.62 6.79
N LEU A 387 20.05 -20.38 6.17
CA LEU A 387 19.39 -21.49 6.86
C LEU A 387 20.40 -22.51 7.41
N ASN A 388 21.58 -22.61 6.82
CA ASN A 388 22.63 -23.57 7.19
C ASN A 388 23.75 -22.96 8.06
N ARG A 389 23.70 -21.65 8.39
CA ARG A 389 24.70 -21.02 9.27
C ARG A 389 24.18 -21.04 10.71
N SER A 390 25.00 -21.56 11.63
CA SER A 390 24.75 -21.52 13.07
C SER A 390 24.59 -20.07 13.54
N ILE A 391 23.49 -19.78 14.24
CA ILE A 391 23.25 -18.46 14.83
C ILE A 391 24.38 -18.16 15.81
N LEU A 392 25.15 -17.09 15.54
CA LEU A 392 26.26 -16.67 16.40
C LEU A 392 25.71 -15.86 17.58
N TYR A 393 25.82 -16.42 18.78
CA TYR A 393 25.41 -15.75 20.02
C TYR A 393 26.41 -14.66 20.42
N GLY A 394 25.91 -13.45 20.73
CA GLY A 394 26.69 -12.39 21.38
C GLY A 394 27.68 -11.63 20.47
N GLN A 395 27.64 -11.82 19.16
CA GLN A 395 28.46 -11.06 18.20
C GLN A 395 27.60 -10.15 17.31
N GLN A 396 28.14 -8.97 16.99
CA GLN A 396 27.56 -8.11 15.97
C GLN A 396 27.82 -8.74 14.58
N HIS A 397 26.87 -9.53 14.07
CA HIS A 397 26.74 -9.86 12.65
C HIS A 397 26.98 -8.65 11.70
N GLU A 398 27.57 -8.98 10.57
CA GLU A 398 28.05 -8.05 9.54
C GLU A 398 26.99 -7.08 8.96
N LEU A 399 25.69 -7.39 9.13
CA LEU A 399 24.60 -6.60 8.57
C LEU A 399 24.04 -5.51 9.47
N SER A 400 24.45 -5.40 10.74
CA SER A 400 23.82 -4.49 11.71
C SER A 400 23.70 -3.05 11.18
N ASN A 401 24.79 -2.56 10.60
CA ASN A 401 24.87 -1.21 10.05
C ASN A 401 23.97 -1.00 8.82
N ILE A 402 23.68 -2.06 8.07
CA ILE A 402 22.76 -2.03 6.92
C ILE A 402 21.32 -2.08 7.45
N LEU A 403 21.01 -2.99 8.36
CA LEU A 403 19.65 -3.20 8.88
C LEU A 403 19.13 -2.00 9.68
N ALA A 404 20.02 -1.28 10.36
CA ALA A 404 19.71 -0.07 11.13
C ALA A 404 19.51 1.20 10.26
N ARG A 405 19.75 1.15 8.95
CA ARG A 405 19.59 2.34 8.08
C ARG A 405 18.13 2.77 8.04
N LYS A 406 17.91 4.09 8.12
CA LYS A 406 16.62 4.69 7.78
C LYS A 406 16.31 4.48 6.30
N TRP A 407 15.04 4.32 6.00
CA TRP A 407 14.59 3.92 4.67
C TRP A 407 14.13 5.15 3.91
N SER A 408 14.70 5.39 2.72
CA SER A 408 14.16 6.36 1.79
C SER A 408 13.29 5.67 0.75
N TYR A 409 12.38 6.40 0.12
CA TYR A 409 11.53 5.84 -0.92
C TYR A 409 12.37 5.37 -2.12
N ASP A 410 12.19 4.12 -2.54
CA ASP A 410 12.75 3.55 -3.77
C ASP A 410 11.66 2.69 -4.43
N PHE A 411 11.30 3.00 -5.68
CA PHE A 411 10.25 2.30 -6.39
C PHE A 411 10.53 0.80 -6.56
N ARG A 412 11.82 0.41 -6.59
CA ARG A 412 12.22 -1.00 -6.65
C ARG A 412 11.80 -1.77 -5.41
N GLY A 413 11.72 -1.09 -4.27
CA GLY A 413 11.14 -1.66 -3.05
C GLY A 413 9.66 -2.01 -3.20
N ASP A 414 8.88 -1.19 -3.93
CA ASP A 414 7.49 -1.53 -4.26
C ASP A 414 7.42 -2.78 -5.16
N VAL A 415 8.30 -2.87 -6.17
CA VAL A 415 8.37 -4.02 -7.10
C VAL A 415 8.65 -5.32 -6.35
N ILE A 416 9.71 -5.35 -5.54
CA ILE A 416 10.12 -6.56 -4.82
C ILE A 416 9.12 -6.92 -3.71
N HIS A 417 8.49 -5.94 -3.05
CA HIS A 417 7.45 -6.21 -2.07
C HIS A 417 6.24 -6.89 -2.73
N ASN A 418 5.81 -6.41 -3.90
CA ASN A 418 4.71 -7.03 -4.63
C ASN A 418 5.06 -8.46 -5.09
N LYS A 419 6.30 -8.68 -5.56
CA LYS A 419 6.80 -10.03 -5.88
C LYS A 419 6.78 -10.94 -4.65
N PHE A 420 7.30 -10.46 -3.52
CA PHE A 420 7.30 -11.18 -2.25
C PHE A 420 5.89 -11.58 -1.81
N ILE A 421 4.94 -10.64 -1.80
CA ILE A 421 3.56 -10.90 -1.36
C ILE A 421 2.89 -11.95 -2.26
N SER A 422 3.10 -11.85 -3.58
CA SER A 422 2.48 -12.78 -4.53
C SER A 422 3.08 -14.18 -4.41
N SER A 423 4.43 -14.28 -4.37
CA SER A 423 5.14 -15.55 -4.19
C SER A 423 4.81 -16.22 -2.85
N PHE A 424 4.72 -15.42 -1.78
CA PHE A 424 4.35 -15.91 -0.46
C PHE A 424 2.92 -16.46 -0.43
N GLY A 425 1.95 -15.74 -1.01
CA GLY A 425 0.55 -16.16 -1.02
C GLY A 425 0.32 -17.43 -1.83
N GLU A 426 0.77 -17.46 -3.08
CA GLU A 426 0.56 -18.58 -4.00
C GLU A 426 1.36 -19.81 -3.58
N GLY A 427 2.67 -19.66 -3.33
CA GLY A 427 3.54 -20.79 -2.98
C GLY A 427 3.22 -21.41 -1.62
N ALA A 428 2.85 -20.61 -0.62
CA ALA A 428 2.43 -21.15 0.68
C ALA A 428 1.08 -21.87 0.57
N ALA A 429 0.15 -21.35 -0.22
CA ALA A 429 -1.15 -21.96 -0.44
C ALA A 429 -1.06 -23.29 -1.18
N GLU A 430 -0.30 -23.35 -2.26
CA GLU A 430 -0.06 -24.59 -3.01
C GLU A 430 0.62 -25.65 -2.12
N SER A 431 1.64 -25.25 -1.36
CA SER A 431 2.29 -26.13 -0.39
C SER A 431 1.30 -26.64 0.67
N CYS A 432 0.49 -25.75 1.25
CA CYS A 432 -0.51 -26.15 2.24
C CYS A 432 -1.58 -27.07 1.66
N ALA A 433 -2.11 -26.76 0.47
CA ALA A 433 -3.08 -27.58 -0.24
C ALA A 433 -2.53 -28.97 -0.51
N LYS A 434 -1.27 -29.07 -0.96
CA LYS A 434 -0.58 -30.35 -1.17
C LYS A 434 -0.43 -31.15 0.12
N HIS A 435 -0.03 -30.52 1.23
CA HIS A 435 0.04 -31.19 2.54
C HIS A 435 -1.33 -31.64 3.05
N LEU A 436 -2.39 -30.93 2.64
CA LEU A 436 -3.78 -31.29 2.92
C LEU A 436 -4.34 -32.35 1.94
N GLY A 437 -3.57 -32.79 0.95
CA GLY A 437 -4.04 -33.76 -0.06
C GLY A 437 -5.00 -33.17 -1.11
N TYR A 438 -5.09 -31.85 -1.21
CA TYR A 438 -5.88 -31.11 -2.21
C TYR A 438 -5.00 -30.53 -3.32
N ASP A 439 -3.94 -31.25 -3.71
CA ASP A 439 -3.08 -30.84 -4.81
C ASP A 439 -3.91 -30.75 -6.11
N GLY A 440 -3.77 -29.65 -6.83
CA GLY A 440 -4.50 -29.40 -8.07
C GLY A 440 -5.97 -28.98 -7.90
N GLU A 441 -6.43 -28.63 -6.70
CA GLU A 441 -7.79 -28.13 -6.44
C GLU A 441 -7.83 -26.60 -6.34
N PRO A 442 -8.23 -25.88 -7.42
CA PRO A 442 -8.04 -24.44 -7.49
C PRO A 442 -8.87 -23.64 -6.48
N ASP A 443 -10.06 -24.12 -6.11
CA ASP A 443 -10.92 -23.45 -5.13
C ASP A 443 -10.34 -23.51 -3.71
N VAL A 444 -9.73 -24.64 -3.35
CA VAL A 444 -9.02 -24.79 -2.06
C VAL A 444 -7.74 -23.95 -2.05
N ILE A 445 -6.95 -23.99 -3.12
CA ILE A 445 -5.72 -23.20 -3.23
C ILE A 445 -6.04 -21.70 -3.17
N GLU A 446 -7.07 -21.24 -3.88
CA GLU A 446 -7.53 -19.85 -3.83
C GLU A 446 -7.93 -19.47 -2.39
N GLU A 447 -8.76 -20.28 -1.72
CA GLU A 447 -9.17 -20.01 -0.34
C GLU A 447 -8.00 -20.01 0.66
N LEU A 448 -7.00 -20.88 0.48
CA LEU A 448 -5.78 -20.89 1.31
C LEU A 448 -4.84 -19.72 1.01
N ALA A 449 -4.67 -19.35 -0.26
CA ALA A 449 -3.92 -18.16 -0.69
C ALA A 449 -4.53 -16.89 -0.10
N HIS A 450 -5.85 -16.91 0.07
CA HIS A 450 -6.59 -15.90 0.78
C HIS A 450 -6.33 -15.94 2.31
N ALA A 451 -6.43 -17.11 2.95
CA ALA A 451 -6.41 -17.17 4.41
C ALA A 451 -5.01 -17.08 5.04
N LEU A 452 -3.99 -17.70 4.43
CA LEU A 452 -2.64 -17.85 5.00
C LEU A 452 -1.95 -16.51 5.29
N PRO A 453 -1.94 -15.51 4.39
CA PRO A 453 -1.35 -14.21 4.69
C PRO A 453 -1.94 -13.55 5.94
N ALA A 454 -3.24 -13.76 6.20
CA ALA A 454 -3.90 -13.26 7.41
C ALA A 454 -3.37 -13.97 8.66
N PHE A 455 -3.24 -15.30 8.62
CA PHE A 455 -2.72 -16.09 9.75
C PHE A 455 -1.29 -15.74 10.11
N HIS A 456 -0.42 -15.59 9.11
CA HIS A 456 0.98 -15.24 9.32
C HIS A 456 1.18 -13.84 9.94
N SER A 457 0.17 -13.00 9.79
CA SER A 457 0.23 -11.60 10.16
C SER A 457 -0.33 -11.26 11.54
N ILE A 458 -0.91 -12.25 12.25
CA ILE A 458 -1.45 -12.09 13.61
C ILE A 458 -0.50 -12.53 14.71
N PRO A 459 -0.66 -12.02 15.94
CA PRO A 459 0.16 -12.43 17.06
C PRO A 459 -0.12 -13.89 17.38
N TRP A 460 0.90 -14.58 17.88
CA TRP A 460 0.82 -16.01 18.16
C TRP A 460 -0.31 -16.33 19.15
N GLN A 461 -0.58 -15.46 20.13
CA GLN A 461 -1.69 -15.64 21.06
C GLN A 461 -3.05 -15.61 20.34
N ALA A 462 -3.19 -14.75 19.33
CA ALA A 462 -4.39 -14.68 18.50
C ALA A 462 -4.47 -15.88 17.53
N GLN A 463 -3.34 -16.39 17.03
CA GLN A 463 -3.30 -17.62 16.24
C GLN A 463 -3.83 -18.82 17.04
N ILE A 464 -3.31 -19.02 18.25
CA ILE A 464 -3.77 -20.08 19.17
C ILE A 464 -5.26 -19.91 19.47
N ARG A 465 -5.69 -18.67 19.76
CA ARG A 465 -7.09 -18.40 20.05
C ARG A 465 -8.00 -18.70 18.86
N LEU A 466 -7.60 -18.33 17.64
CA LEU A 466 -8.35 -18.62 16.42
C LEU A 466 -8.42 -20.13 16.14
N ALA A 467 -7.31 -20.85 16.33
CA ALA A 467 -7.27 -22.31 16.19
C ALA A 467 -8.24 -22.98 17.18
N LYS A 468 -8.21 -22.56 18.45
CA LYS A 468 -9.11 -23.06 19.50
C LYS A 468 -10.57 -22.75 19.22
N LEU A 469 -10.89 -21.52 18.80
CA LEU A 469 -12.27 -21.17 18.43
C LEU A 469 -12.76 -21.98 17.23
N THR A 470 -11.88 -22.26 16.27
CA THR A 470 -12.20 -23.12 15.12
C THR A 470 -12.55 -24.53 15.57
N SER A 471 -11.77 -25.14 16.47
CA SER A 471 -12.08 -26.48 16.99
C SER A 471 -13.30 -26.53 17.93
N GLU A 472 -13.61 -25.42 18.59
CA GLU A 472 -14.83 -25.31 19.40
C GLU A 472 -16.09 -25.10 18.56
N CYS A 473 -15.99 -24.35 17.45
CA CYS A 473 -17.13 -24.04 16.57
C CYS A 473 -17.49 -25.17 15.60
N TYR A 474 -16.49 -25.87 15.08
CA TYR A 474 -16.67 -26.94 14.10
C TYR A 474 -16.37 -28.29 14.76
N LYS A 475 -17.36 -29.17 14.85
CA LYS A 475 -17.22 -30.48 15.50
C LYS A 475 -17.82 -31.60 14.68
N ILE A 476 -17.31 -32.81 14.89
CA ILE A 476 -17.94 -34.06 14.44
C ILE A 476 -18.73 -34.61 15.62
N SER A 477 -20.04 -34.78 15.46
CA SER A 477 -20.95 -35.27 16.49
C SER A 477 -21.16 -36.78 16.39
N GLY A 478 -20.81 -37.49 17.46
CA GLY A 478 -21.29 -38.84 17.77
C GLY A 478 -20.87 -39.93 16.77
N ARG A 479 -21.50 -41.11 16.89
CA ARG A 479 -21.26 -42.29 16.04
C ARG A 479 -21.68 -42.08 14.58
N ASP A 480 -22.52 -41.08 14.31
CA ASP A 480 -23.10 -40.82 12.99
C ASP A 480 -22.24 -39.88 12.12
N GLY A 481 -21.15 -39.34 12.67
CA GLY A 481 -20.20 -38.50 11.91
C GLY A 481 -20.75 -37.15 11.43
N LYS A 482 -21.87 -36.66 12.00
CA LYS A 482 -22.49 -35.41 11.54
C LYS A 482 -21.65 -34.19 11.92
N PHE A 483 -21.39 -33.35 10.94
CA PHE A 483 -20.74 -32.05 11.15
C PHE A 483 -21.68 -31.06 11.84
N ILE A 484 -21.18 -30.41 12.89
CA ILE A 484 -21.86 -29.34 13.63
C ILE A 484 -21.04 -28.07 13.50
N GLU A 485 -21.70 -26.98 13.09
CA GLU A 485 -21.21 -25.61 13.17
C GLU A 485 -22.04 -24.87 14.23
N LYS A 486 -21.40 -24.38 15.29
CA LYS A 486 -22.07 -23.65 16.35
C LYS A 486 -21.16 -22.53 16.88
N PRO A 487 -21.65 -21.28 17.01
CA PRO A 487 -20.86 -20.21 17.59
C PRO A 487 -20.52 -20.50 19.06
N VAL A 488 -19.38 -19.97 19.52
CA VAL A 488 -18.93 -20.07 20.91
C VAL A 488 -19.42 -18.85 21.69
N THR A 489 -20.22 -19.09 22.72
CA THR A 489 -20.67 -18.06 23.65
C THR A 489 -19.64 -17.87 24.77
N CYS A 490 -18.96 -16.73 24.81
CA CYS A 490 -18.00 -16.41 25.86
C CYS A 490 -17.87 -14.89 26.10
N ARG A 491 -17.19 -14.51 27.19
CA ARG A 491 -16.70 -13.14 27.36
C ARG A 491 -15.54 -12.92 26.39
N ALA A 492 -15.59 -11.82 25.62
CA ALA A 492 -14.52 -11.51 24.68
C ALA A 492 -13.21 -11.22 25.43
N THR A 493 -12.16 -11.95 25.06
CA THR A 493 -10.79 -11.63 25.46
C THR A 493 -10.23 -10.54 24.56
N LYS A 494 -9.09 -9.96 24.93
CA LYS A 494 -8.34 -9.03 24.07
C LYS A 494 -7.95 -9.66 22.72
N ALA A 495 -7.65 -10.96 22.70
CA ALA A 495 -7.40 -11.69 21.46
C ALA A 495 -8.66 -11.82 20.60
N ASP A 496 -9.83 -12.01 21.21
CA ASP A 496 -11.11 -12.07 20.49
C ASP A 496 -11.49 -10.71 19.89
N GLU A 497 -11.33 -9.62 20.67
CA GLU A 497 -11.53 -8.26 20.16
C GLU A 497 -10.60 -7.95 18.99
N PHE A 498 -9.34 -8.39 19.09
CA PHE A 498 -8.38 -8.27 18.00
C PHE A 498 -8.84 -9.05 16.77
N LEU A 499 -9.13 -10.35 16.90
CA LEU A 499 -9.56 -11.21 15.79
C LEU A 499 -10.90 -10.77 15.17
N TYR A 500 -11.81 -10.19 15.95
CA TYR A 500 -13.05 -9.58 15.45
C TYR A 500 -12.78 -8.28 14.70
N SER A 501 -11.99 -7.36 15.26
CA SER A 501 -11.61 -6.09 14.58
C SER A 501 -10.90 -6.32 13.25
N SER A 502 -10.41 -7.54 13.10
CA SER A 502 -9.65 -8.03 11.99
C SER A 502 -10.46 -8.76 10.92
N GLY A 503 -11.73 -9.04 11.17
CA GLY A 503 -12.58 -9.81 10.26
C GLY A 503 -12.24 -11.30 10.15
N LEU A 504 -11.43 -11.84 11.07
CA LEU A 504 -11.18 -13.29 11.20
C LEU A 504 -12.16 -13.98 12.15
N LEU A 505 -12.85 -13.19 12.98
CA LEU A 505 -14.03 -13.61 13.71
C LEU A 505 -15.21 -12.70 13.35
N SER A 506 -16.40 -13.29 13.29
CA SER A 506 -17.64 -12.57 13.52
C SER A 506 -17.98 -12.61 15.01
N ALA A 507 -18.54 -11.52 15.52
CA ALA A 507 -18.96 -11.39 16.91
C ALA A 507 -20.35 -10.78 16.97
N LEU A 508 -21.27 -11.43 17.68
CA LEU A 508 -22.59 -10.91 18.02
C LEU A 508 -22.63 -10.61 19.52
N TYR A 509 -22.85 -9.34 19.88
CA TYR A 509 -22.97 -8.94 21.28
C TYR A 509 -24.32 -9.36 21.85
N LEU A 510 -24.29 -10.07 22.99
CA LEU A 510 -25.48 -10.60 23.64
C LEU A 510 -25.92 -9.81 24.88
N GLY A 511 -25.13 -8.82 25.33
CA GLY A 511 -25.32 -8.17 26.63
C GLY A 511 -24.29 -8.64 27.67
N ASP A 512 -24.12 -7.88 28.75
CA ASP A 512 -23.24 -8.22 29.90
C ASP A 512 -21.80 -8.61 29.56
N GLY A 513 -21.25 -8.06 28.47
CA GLY A 513 -19.91 -8.39 27.99
C GLY A 513 -19.79 -9.78 27.32
N MET A 514 -20.91 -10.45 27.06
CA MET A 514 -20.96 -11.75 26.38
C MET A 514 -21.10 -11.59 24.87
N TYR A 515 -20.43 -12.47 24.13
CA TYR A 515 -20.46 -12.50 22.67
C TYR A 515 -20.65 -13.93 22.18
N GLU A 516 -21.35 -14.08 21.06
CA GLU A 516 -21.24 -15.26 20.20
C GLU A 516 -20.16 -15.02 19.17
N LEU A 517 -19.13 -15.86 19.20
CA LEU A 517 -17.98 -15.78 18.31
C LEU A 517 -18.01 -16.91 17.29
N MET A 518 -17.76 -16.59 16.03
CA MET A 518 -17.63 -17.58 14.95
C MET A 518 -16.44 -17.24 14.04
N PRO A 519 -15.50 -18.17 13.80
CA PRO A 519 -14.41 -17.99 12.85
C PRO A 519 -14.89 -17.79 11.41
N THR A 520 -14.30 -16.80 10.75
CA THR A 520 -14.65 -16.38 9.37
C THR A 520 -13.44 -16.39 8.43
N ALA A 521 -12.34 -16.97 8.88
CA ALA A 521 -11.08 -16.99 8.17
C ALA A 521 -11.01 -18.06 7.06
N LEU A 522 -11.65 -19.21 7.31
CA LEU A 522 -11.90 -20.26 6.33
C LEU A 522 -13.41 -20.44 6.21
N SER A 523 -13.87 -20.90 5.06
CA SER A 523 -15.24 -21.28 4.80
C SER A 523 -15.58 -22.55 5.58
N SER A 524 -16.82 -22.62 6.07
CA SER A 524 -17.34 -23.82 6.74
C SER A 524 -17.22 -25.05 5.82
N LYS A 525 -17.38 -24.86 4.49
CA LYS A 525 -17.19 -25.89 3.46
C LYS A 525 -15.77 -26.48 3.52
N LEU A 526 -14.73 -25.65 3.48
CA LEU A 526 -13.34 -26.12 3.53
C LEU A 526 -13.02 -26.77 4.88
N VAL A 527 -13.48 -26.17 5.98
CA VAL A 527 -13.25 -26.73 7.33
C VAL A 527 -13.85 -28.12 7.47
N PHE A 528 -15.11 -28.30 7.07
CA PHE A 528 -15.77 -29.61 7.12
C PHE A 528 -15.15 -30.63 6.18
N ARG A 529 -14.69 -30.20 5.01
CA ARG A 529 -14.00 -31.08 4.08
C ARG A 529 -12.71 -31.64 4.69
N ILE A 530 -11.87 -30.76 5.25
CA ILE A 530 -10.64 -31.17 5.96
C ILE A 530 -10.97 -32.12 7.12
N LEU A 531 -12.00 -31.81 7.91
CA LEU A 531 -12.44 -32.67 9.02
C LEU A 531 -12.96 -34.03 8.55
N SER A 532 -13.66 -34.10 7.41
CA SER A 532 -14.13 -35.34 6.80
C SER A 532 -12.98 -36.23 6.36
N ASP A 533 -11.99 -35.65 5.69
CA ASP A 533 -10.90 -36.42 5.09
C ASP A 533 -9.86 -36.85 6.12
N MET A 534 -9.69 -36.09 7.21
CA MET A 534 -8.60 -36.27 8.16
C MET A 534 -9.02 -36.61 9.59
N GLY A 535 -10.32 -36.51 9.91
CA GLY A 535 -10.82 -36.70 11.27
C GLY A 535 -10.11 -35.80 12.28
N ASP A 536 -9.74 -36.35 13.43
CA ASP A 536 -9.07 -35.58 14.50
C ASP A 536 -7.67 -35.06 14.11
N ARG A 537 -7.03 -35.63 13.07
CA ARG A 537 -5.74 -35.13 12.55
C ARG A 537 -5.87 -33.75 11.92
N ALA A 538 -7.07 -33.39 11.46
CA ALA A 538 -7.39 -32.06 10.96
C ALA A 538 -6.99 -30.97 11.96
N TRP A 539 -7.19 -31.20 13.26
CA TRP A 539 -6.85 -30.21 14.29
C TRP A 539 -5.35 -29.97 14.39
N GLY A 540 -4.54 -31.02 14.30
CA GLY A 540 -3.09 -30.88 14.23
C GLY A 540 -2.66 -29.99 13.06
N ILE A 541 -3.36 -30.09 11.92
CA ILE A 541 -3.08 -29.31 10.72
C ILE A 541 -3.62 -27.90 10.83
N PHE A 542 -4.85 -27.69 11.33
CA PHE A 542 -5.35 -26.36 11.63
C PHE A 542 -4.43 -25.62 12.60
N HIS A 543 -4.02 -26.27 13.70
CA HIS A 543 -3.00 -25.73 14.59
C HIS A 543 -1.70 -25.41 13.83
N SER A 544 -1.27 -26.26 12.88
CA SER A 544 -0.08 -25.96 12.05
C SER A 544 -0.28 -24.74 11.14
N LEU A 545 -1.45 -24.62 10.50
CA LEU A 545 -1.84 -23.55 9.58
C LEU A 545 -2.04 -22.22 10.30
N PHE A 546 -2.49 -22.26 11.55
CA PHE A 546 -2.70 -21.07 12.37
C PHE A 546 -1.41 -20.68 13.12
N GLU A 547 -0.65 -21.64 13.68
CA GLU A 547 0.56 -21.42 14.50
C GLU A 547 1.86 -21.43 13.69
N VAL A 548 1.84 -20.99 12.42
CA VAL A 548 2.99 -21.10 11.51
C VAL A 548 4.22 -20.36 12.05
N ASN A 549 4.01 -19.25 12.77
CA ASN A 549 5.09 -18.49 13.40
C ASN A 549 5.69 -19.28 14.57
N LEU A 550 4.89 -19.90 15.43
CA LEU A 550 5.40 -20.57 16.63
C LEU A 550 6.20 -21.83 16.32
N ARG A 551 5.74 -22.70 15.40
CA ARG A 551 6.49 -23.93 15.09
C ARG A 551 7.78 -23.66 14.35
N HIS A 552 7.80 -22.75 13.37
CA HIS A 552 9.04 -22.43 12.70
C HIS A 552 10.02 -21.76 13.67
N LEU A 553 9.58 -20.76 14.44
CA LEU A 553 10.47 -20.06 15.38
C LEU A 553 10.94 -20.98 16.50
N ARG A 554 10.09 -21.89 16.99
CA ARG A 554 10.43 -22.89 18.01
C ARG A 554 11.33 -24.00 17.49
N GLN A 555 11.03 -24.60 16.32
CA GLN A 555 11.89 -25.62 15.71
C GLN A 555 13.26 -25.04 15.34
N THR A 556 13.30 -23.81 14.82
CA THR A 556 14.58 -23.13 14.57
C THR A 556 15.33 -22.85 15.87
N ALA A 557 14.67 -22.37 16.93
CA ALA A 557 15.31 -22.14 18.22
C ALA A 557 15.79 -23.43 18.90
N GLU A 558 14.98 -24.50 18.88
CA GLU A 558 15.29 -25.81 19.47
C GLU A 558 16.42 -26.52 18.71
N GLN A 559 16.41 -26.49 17.37
CA GLN A 559 17.47 -27.05 16.54
C GLN A 559 18.80 -26.33 16.77
N VAL A 560 18.78 -24.99 16.76
CA VAL A 560 19.98 -24.16 16.99
C VAL A 560 20.55 -24.36 18.39
N TRP A 561 19.70 -24.46 19.42
CA TRP A 561 20.13 -24.75 20.78
C TRP A 561 20.75 -26.14 20.90
N ALA A 562 20.18 -27.16 20.24
CA ALA A 562 20.72 -28.52 20.22
C ALA A 562 22.09 -28.58 19.53
N ASP A 563 22.23 -27.94 18.37
CA ASP A 563 23.48 -27.95 17.58
C ASP A 563 24.63 -27.23 18.30
N ASN A 564 24.35 -26.14 19.00
CA ASN A 564 25.37 -25.40 19.76
C ASN A 564 25.82 -26.13 21.02
N ASN A 565 24.91 -26.81 21.74
CA ASN A 565 25.30 -27.60 22.90
C ASN A 565 26.04 -28.89 22.53
N ALA A 566 25.77 -29.45 21.35
CA ALA A 566 26.53 -30.57 20.79
C ALA A 566 27.95 -30.17 20.35
N SER A 567 28.20 -28.88 20.09
CA SER A 567 29.50 -28.35 19.66
C SER A 567 30.43 -27.96 20.82
N THR A 568 29.90 -27.92 22.05
CA THR A 568 30.63 -27.59 23.29
C THR A 568 31.01 -28.80 24.15
N THR A 569 30.66 -30.01 23.70
CA THR A 569 31.06 -31.31 24.28
C THR A 569 31.97 -32.04 23.33
#